data_AF-A0A496SLL4-F1
#
_entry.id   AF-A0A496SLL4-F1
#
_cell.length_a   1.000
_cell.length_b   1.000
_cell.length_c   1.000
_cell.angle_alpha   90.00
_cell.angle_beta   90.00
_cell.angle_gamma   90.00
#
_symmetry.space_group_name_H-M   'P 1'
#
loop_
_entity.id
_entity.type
_entity.pdbx_description
1 polymer ?
#
loop_
_entity_poly.entity_id
_entity_poly.type
_entity_poly.pdbx_seq_one_letter_code
_entity_poly.pdbx_strand_id
1 'polypeptide(L)'
;ELGCGYLHYLRNRMFGRVSDDRKALYCAVAAYNTGPSNVARAFVGRRSLRRAIPIINRMAPDEVFERLRRKLPYRETRDYVKKVFGRMPLYME
;
A
#
# COMPACT_ATOMS: atom_id res chain seq x y z
N GLU A 1 10.05 18.41 -0.88
CA GLU A 1 9.11 18.30 -2.01
C GLU A 1 9.12 16.93 -2.70
N LEU A 2 10.28 16.36 -3.02
CA LEU A 2 10.40 15.06 -3.72
C LEU A 2 9.64 13.89 -3.08
N GLY A 3 9.62 13.80 -1.75
CA GLY A 3 8.89 12.74 -1.03
C GLY A 3 7.37 12.80 -1.24
N CYS A 4 6.78 14.00 -1.22
CA CYS A 4 5.36 14.21 -1.51
C CYS A 4 5.05 13.85 -2.97
N GLY A 5 5.91 14.29 -3.91
CA GLY A 5 5.79 13.95 -5.32
C GLY A 5 5.85 12.44 -5.58
N TYR A 6 6.75 11.72 -4.91
CA TYR A 6 6.86 10.27 -5.05
C TYR A 6 5.66 9.53 -4.47
N LEU A 7 5.15 9.93 -3.29
CA LEU A 7 3.93 9.36 -2.73
C LEU A 7 2.71 9.61 -3.64
N HIS A 8 2.62 10.82 -4.20
CA HIS A 8 1.59 11.17 -5.18
C HIS A 8 1.67 10.28 -6.44
N TYR A 9 2.87 10.06 -6.98
CA TYR A 9 3.09 9.14 -8.10
C TYR A 9 2.66 7.71 -7.76
N LEU A 10 3.02 7.21 -6.57
CA LEU A 10 2.62 5.87 -6.13
C LEU A 10 1.10 5.73 -6.06
N ARG A 11 0.42 6.64 -5.35
CA ARG A 11 -1.03 6.58 -5.16
C ARG A 11 -1.79 6.73 -6.47
N ASN A 12 -1.45 7.75 -7.27
CA ASN A 12 -2.27 8.15 -8.42
C ASN A 12 -1.86 7.49 -9.73
N ARG A 13 -0.61 7.03 -9.87
CA ARG A 13 -0.12 6.37 -11.11
C ARG A 13 0.02 4.88 -10.92
N MET A 14 0.79 4.43 -9.92
CA MET A 14 1.05 2.99 -9.73
C MET A 14 -0.18 2.26 -9.19
N PHE A 15 -0.90 2.87 -8.24
CA PHE A 15 -2.12 2.34 -7.64
C PHE A 15 -3.39 3.08 -8.09
N GLY A 16 -3.32 3.92 -9.13
CA GLY A 16 -4.46 4.72 -9.60
C GLY A 16 -5.63 3.91 -10.20
N ARG A 17 -5.44 2.60 -10.41
CA ARG A 17 -6.52 1.67 -10.81
C ARG A 17 -7.12 0.91 -9.62
N VAL A 18 -6.68 1.20 -8.40
CA VAL A 18 -7.32 0.72 -7.18
C VAL A 18 -8.54 1.60 -6.94
N SER A 19 -9.74 1.01 -6.91
CA SER A 19 -11.01 1.73 -6.97
C SER A 19 -11.39 2.45 -5.68
N ASP A 20 -10.79 2.07 -4.55
CA ASP A 20 -10.98 2.68 -3.25
C ASP A 20 -9.71 3.44 -2.87
N ASP A 21 -9.86 4.72 -2.57
CA ASP A 21 -8.76 5.61 -2.30
C ASP A 21 -7.99 5.26 -1.00
N ARG A 22 -8.65 4.71 0.02
CA ARG A 22 -7.98 4.22 1.22
C ARG A 22 -7.09 3.03 0.90
N LYS A 23 -7.58 2.09 0.06
CA LYS A 23 -6.77 0.95 -0.41
C LYS A 23 -5.56 1.44 -1.22
N ALA A 24 -5.75 2.44 -2.09
CA ALA A 24 -4.67 3.04 -2.87
C ALA A 24 -3.62 3.71 -1.97
N LEU A 25 -4.06 4.44 -0.94
CA LEU A 25 -3.20 5.06 0.06
C LEU A 25 -2.40 4.01 0.86
N TYR A 26 -3.04 2.94 1.33
CA TYR A 26 -2.37 1.84 2.05
C TYR A 26 -1.24 1.23 1.22
N CYS A 27 -1.53 0.93 -0.05
CA CYS A 27 -0.55 0.40 -0.99
C CYS A 27 0.57 1.41 -1.30
N ALA A 28 0.25 2.70 -1.44
CA ALA A 28 1.23 3.74 -1.70
C ALA A 28 2.20 3.95 -0.52
N VAL A 29 1.69 4.01 0.72
CA VAL A 29 2.52 4.12 1.93
C VAL A 29 3.43 2.92 2.08
N ALA A 30 2.92 1.70 1.87
CA ALA A 30 3.75 0.50 1.90
C ALA A 30 4.82 0.53 0.78
N ALA A 31 4.43 0.90 -0.45
CA ALA A 31 5.33 0.99 -1.59
C ALA A 31 6.39 2.09 -1.45
N TYR A 32 6.11 3.15 -0.70
CA TYR A 32 7.09 4.20 -0.41
C TYR A 32 8.30 3.63 0.35
N ASN A 33 8.06 2.71 1.30
CA ASN A 33 9.13 2.08 2.06
C ASN A 33 9.74 0.84 1.38
N THR A 34 8.93 -0.01 0.71
CA THR A 34 9.40 -1.31 0.18
C THR A 34 9.40 -1.43 -1.35
N GLY A 35 8.83 -0.47 -2.06
CA GLY A 35 8.61 -0.53 -3.50
C GLY A 35 7.30 -1.23 -3.92
N PRO A 36 6.67 -0.82 -5.03
CA PRO A 36 5.39 -1.38 -5.51
C PRO A 36 5.43 -2.88 -5.85
N SER A 37 6.60 -3.37 -6.27
CA SER A 37 6.79 -4.79 -6.60
C SER A 37 6.65 -5.71 -5.38
N ASN A 38 7.08 -5.25 -4.21
CA ASN A 38 6.94 -6.00 -2.96
C ASN A 38 5.50 -5.93 -2.42
N VAL A 39 4.81 -4.81 -2.64
CA VAL A 39 3.36 -4.71 -2.42
C VAL A 39 2.63 -5.74 -3.30
N ALA A 40 2.90 -5.79 -4.60
CA ALA A 40 2.29 -6.79 -5.48
C ALA A 40 2.56 -8.23 -5.02
N ARG A 41 3.80 -8.52 -4.59
CA ARG A 41 4.18 -9.84 -4.07
C ARG A 41 3.37 -10.24 -2.83
N ALA A 42 2.99 -9.30 -1.97
CA ALA A 42 2.17 -9.58 -0.78
C ALA A 42 0.74 -10.07 -1.13
N PHE A 43 0.20 -9.67 -2.29
CA PHE A 43 -1.13 -10.07 -2.75
C PHE A 43 -1.13 -11.31 -3.64
N VAL A 44 -0.17 -11.41 -4.56
CA VAL A 44 -0.20 -12.46 -5.61
C VAL A 44 1.05 -13.33 -5.67
N GLY A 45 1.96 -13.22 -4.70
CA GLY A 45 3.21 -13.99 -4.65
C GLY A 45 4.21 -13.63 -5.76
N ARG A 46 3.87 -12.69 -6.64
CA ARG A 46 4.67 -12.26 -7.81
C ARG A 46 4.76 -10.74 -7.85
N ARG A 47 5.85 -10.23 -8.44
CA ARG A 47 6.08 -8.79 -8.65
C ARG A 47 5.26 -8.24 -9.82
N SER A 48 3.93 -8.33 -9.74
CA SER A 48 3.03 -7.93 -10.83
C SER A 48 1.82 -7.13 -10.34
N LEU A 49 1.88 -5.80 -10.48
CA LEU A 49 0.76 -4.92 -10.15
C LEU A 49 -0.48 -5.21 -11.01
N ARG A 50 -0.29 -5.56 -12.28
CA ARG A 50 -1.38 -5.94 -13.19
C ARG A 50 -2.23 -7.08 -12.62
N ARG A 51 -1.60 -8.04 -11.93
CA ARG A 51 -2.29 -9.16 -11.27
C ARG A 51 -2.77 -8.80 -9.87
N ALA A 52 -2.04 -7.96 -9.14
CA ALA A 52 -2.40 -7.58 -7.78
C ALA A 52 -3.61 -6.64 -7.71
N ILE A 53 -3.70 -5.64 -8.59
CA ILE A 53 -4.76 -4.61 -8.54
C ILE A 53 -6.18 -5.20 -8.57
N PRO A 54 -6.52 -6.16 -9.46
CA PRO A 54 -7.84 -6.80 -9.43
C PRO A 54 -8.14 -7.52 -8.12
N ILE A 55 -7.14 -8.12 -7.47
CA ILE A 55 -7.29 -8.77 -6.16
C ILE A 55 -7.52 -7.73 -5.07
N ILE A 56 -6.72 -6.65 -5.07
CA ILE A 56 -6.86 -5.54 -4.11
C ILE A 56 -8.26 -4.91 -4.20
N ASN A 57 -8.80 -4.73 -5.41
CA ASN A 57 -10.13 -4.15 -5.60
C ASN A 57 -11.26 -5.02 -5.04
N ARG A 58 -11.09 -6.35 -5.03
CA ARG A 58 -12.06 -7.31 -4.50
C ARG A 58 -12.02 -7.45 -2.97
N MET A 59 -10.95 -6.98 -2.33
CA MET A 59 -10.79 -7.05 -0.87
C MET A 59 -11.41 -5.82 -0.20
N ALA A 60 -11.91 -5.97 1.02
CA ALA A 60 -12.28 -4.82 1.85
C ALA A 60 -11.02 -4.02 2.26
N PRO A 61 -11.13 -2.71 2.54
CA PRO A 61 -9.99 -1.88 2.97
C PRO A 61 -9.20 -2.48 4.15
N ASP A 62 -9.91 -2.99 5.16
CA ASP A 62 -9.28 -3.60 6.34
C ASP A 62 -8.51 -4.88 6.02
N GLU A 63 -9.01 -5.67 5.06
CA GLU A 63 -8.31 -6.86 4.57
C GLU A 63 -7.03 -6.50 3.81
N VAL A 64 -7.05 -5.41 3.03
CA VAL A 64 -5.87 -4.90 2.32
C VAL A 64 -4.82 -4.46 3.35
N PHE A 65 -5.23 -3.71 4.37
CA PHE A 65 -4.34 -3.28 5.44
C PHE A 65 -3.70 -4.47 6.18
N GLU A 66 -4.52 -5.42 6.64
CA GLU A 66 -4.02 -6.61 7.36
C GLU A 66 -3.14 -7.49 6.46
N ARG A 67 -3.47 -7.60 5.17
CA ARG A 67 -2.62 -8.33 4.21
C ARG A 67 -1.24 -7.71 4.10
N LEU A 68 -1.14 -6.40 3.96
CA LEU A 68 0.14 -5.69 3.94
C LEU A 68 0.91 -5.93 5.24
N ARG A 69 0.25 -5.74 6.39
CA ARG A 69 0.83 -5.90 7.72
C ARG A 69 1.32 -7.32 8.04
N ARG A 70 0.84 -8.34 7.32
CA ARG A 70 1.23 -9.76 7.52
C ARG A 70 2.12 -10.33 6.44
N LYS A 71 1.97 -9.90 5.18
CA LYS A 71 2.54 -10.58 4.00
C LYS A 71 3.59 -9.78 3.24
N LEU A 72 3.85 -8.52 3.62
CA LEU A 72 5.02 -7.82 3.10
C LEU A 72 6.31 -8.56 3.49
N PRO A 73 7.31 -8.63 2.59
CA PRO A 73 8.47 -9.50 2.80
C PRO A 73 9.35 -9.07 3.97
N TYR A 74 9.46 -7.76 4.23
CA TYR A 74 10.33 -7.23 5.27
C TYR A 74 9.54 -6.87 6.53
N ARG A 75 10.09 -7.26 7.69
CA ARG A 75 9.50 -6.93 9.00
C ARG A 75 9.43 -5.42 9.22
N GLU A 76 10.52 -4.72 8.90
CA GLU A 76 10.58 -3.26 9.02
C GLU A 76 9.43 -2.57 8.28
N THR A 77 9.12 -2.99 7.06
CA THR A 77 8.01 -2.42 6.30
C THR A 77 6.65 -2.70 6.94
N ARG A 78 6.45 -3.90 7.52
CA ARG A 78 5.20 -4.22 8.25
C ARG A 78 5.03 -3.32 9.48
N ASP A 79 6.13 -3.08 10.20
CA ASP A 79 6.16 -2.20 11.37
C ASP A 79 5.98 -0.73 10.96
N TYR A 80 6.57 -0.30 9.84
CA TYR A 80 6.39 1.02 9.24
C TYR A 80 4.93 1.30 8.89
N VAL A 81 4.24 0.38 8.20
CA VAL A 81 2.81 0.50 7.86
C VAL A 81 1.98 0.64 9.14
N LYS A 82 2.22 -0.20 10.15
CA LYS A 82 1.51 -0.10 11.44
C LYS A 82 1.73 1.27 12.11
N LYS A 83 2.97 1.78 12.11
CA LYS A 83 3.34 3.05 12.72
C LYS A 83 2.68 4.25 12.03
N VAL A 84 2.70 4.29 10.69
CA VAL A 84 2.11 5.41 9.93
C VAL A 84 0.59 5.45 10.14
N PHE A 85 -0.11 4.33 9.94
CA PHE A 85 -1.56 4.30 10.06
C PHE A 85 -2.06 4.43 11.51
N GLY A 86 -1.26 4.02 12.50
CA GLY A 86 -1.57 4.27 13.91
C GLY A 86 -1.50 5.76 14.30
N ARG A 87 -0.78 6.59 13.52
CA ARG A 87 -0.67 8.03 13.76
C ARG A 87 -1.54 8.87 12.83
N MET A 88 -1.96 8.30 11.69
CA MET A 88 -2.75 9.01 10.68
C MET A 88 -4.01 9.70 11.23
N PRO A 89 -4.76 9.13 12.20
CA PRO A 89 -5.90 9.83 12.81
C PRO A 89 -5.53 11.17 13.47
N LEU A 90 -4.32 11.31 14.03
CA LEU A 90 -3.86 12.54 14.70
C LEU A 90 -3.62 13.72 13.74
N TYR A 91 -3.61 13.46 12.43
CA TYR A 91 -3.35 14.45 11.40
C TYR A 91 -4.57 14.67 10.48
N MET A 92 -5.71 14.07 10.83
CA MET A 92 -6.98 14.20 10.12
C MET A 92 -7.99 15.08 10.87
N GLU A 93 -7.61 15.57 12.06
CA GLU A 93 -8.20 16.73 12.76
C GLU A 93 -7.50 18.02 12.34
#